data_AF-A0A521RUL6-F1
#
_entry.id   AF-A0A521RUL6-F1
#
_cell.length_a   1.000
_cell.length_b   1.000
_cell.length_c   1.000
_cell.angle_alpha   90.00
_cell.angle_beta   90.00
_cell.angle_gamma   90.00
#
_symmetry.space_group_name_H-M   'P 1'
#
loop_
_entity.id
_entity.type
_entity.pdbx_description
1 polymer ?
#
loop_
_entity_poly.entity_id
_entity_poly.type
_entity_poly.pdbx_seq_one_letter_code
_entity_poly.pdbx_strand_id
1 'polypeptide(L)'
;MGKILLIEPQKILQQAISLSLFPEHEVRVENDIASGVGSFKDYDLLIVDGAALRESNRLSPEAVRIIQSCKTPTLWLEEDPAAQAPKREKFVVVKKPIEKETLQSALAGLLSPRAPSSERRRSAAAAPSKESVSKAAPKKKGGEISEQSAFQFIDLVDAVEEEPPPMQRKKGRKKSK
;
A
#
# COMPACT_ATOMS: atom_id res chain seq x y z
N MET A 1 -3.16 21.67 1.26
CA MET A 1 -3.77 20.54 0.54
C MET A 1 -2.87 20.19 -0.61
N GLY A 2 -2.27 19.01 -0.59
CA GLY A 2 -1.42 18.52 -1.67
C GLY A 2 -2.22 17.71 -2.69
N LYS A 3 -1.81 17.74 -3.95
CA LYS A 3 -2.34 16.89 -5.02
C LYS A 3 -1.48 15.63 -5.13
N ILE A 4 -2.10 14.47 -4.93
CA ILE A 4 -1.41 13.18 -4.97
C ILE A 4 -1.95 12.38 -6.16
N LEU A 5 -1.05 11.82 -6.96
CA LEU A 5 -1.41 10.83 -7.98
C LEU A 5 -1.11 9.42 -7.45
N LEU A 6 -2.13 8.58 -7.36
CA LEU A 6 -2.05 7.18 -6.99
C LEU A 6 -2.15 6.30 -8.24
N ILE A 7 -1.09 5.56 -8.54
CA ILE A 7 -1.06 4.55 -9.60
C ILE A 7 -1.11 3.18 -8.93
N GLU A 8 -2.29 2.60 -8.90
CA GLU A 8 -2.59 1.35 -8.21
C GLU A 8 -3.54 0.54 -9.09
N PRO A 9 -3.22 -0.68 -9.53
CA PRO A 9 -4.17 -1.50 -10.30
C PRO A 9 -5.33 -2.05 -9.45
N GLN A 10 -5.14 -2.30 -8.15
CA GLN A 10 -6.14 -2.96 -7.31
C GLN A 10 -7.17 -1.98 -6.73
N LYS A 11 -8.45 -2.16 -7.08
CA LYS A 11 -9.54 -1.24 -6.68
C LYS A 11 -9.72 -1.08 -5.18
N ILE A 12 -9.56 -2.15 -4.41
CA ILE A 12 -9.71 -2.11 -2.95
C ILE A 12 -8.61 -1.24 -2.34
N LEU A 13 -7.37 -1.41 -2.81
CA LEU A 13 -6.23 -0.64 -2.31
C LEU A 13 -6.31 0.84 -2.75
N GLN A 14 -6.81 1.12 -3.96
CA GLN A 14 -7.13 2.48 -4.41
C GLN A 14 -8.03 3.20 -3.41
N GLN A 15 -9.13 2.55 -3.02
CA GLN A 15 -10.10 3.12 -2.09
C GLN A 15 -9.50 3.28 -0.69
N ALA A 16 -8.81 2.26 -0.18
CA ALA A 16 -8.19 2.30 1.14
C ALA A 16 -7.18 3.45 1.27
N ILE A 17 -6.30 3.62 0.28
CA ILE A 17 -5.31 4.71 0.27
C ILE A 17 -6.03 6.06 0.12
N SER A 18 -6.99 6.18 -0.80
CA SER A 18 -7.72 7.44 -1.00
C SER A 18 -8.45 7.90 0.27
N LEU A 19 -9.10 6.97 0.98
CA LEU A 19 -9.77 7.25 2.26
C LEU A 19 -8.78 7.59 3.37
N SER A 20 -7.59 7.00 3.37
CA SER A 20 -6.55 7.29 4.37
C SER A 20 -5.91 8.66 4.21
N LEU A 21 -6.00 9.25 3.01
CA LEU A 21 -5.41 10.55 2.64
C LEU A 21 -6.42 11.69 2.68
N PHE A 22 -7.70 11.36 2.77
CA PHE A 22 -8.79 12.32 2.90
C PHE A 22 -9.03 12.64 4.38
N PRO A 23 -9.30 13.92 4.73
CA PRO A 23 -9.51 15.09 3.87
C PRO A 23 -8.25 15.92 3.55
N GLU A 24 -7.07 15.49 3.97
CA GLU A 24 -5.85 16.31 3.93
C GLU A 24 -5.31 16.56 2.51
N HIS A 25 -5.55 15.61 1.59
CA HIS A 25 -4.99 15.62 0.23
C HIS A 25 -6.06 15.31 -0.84
N GLU A 26 -5.91 15.92 -2.02
CA GLU A 26 -6.69 15.55 -3.21
C GLU A 26 -5.99 14.38 -3.91
N VAL A 27 -6.64 13.22 -3.95
CA VAL A 27 -6.09 12.01 -4.57
C VAL A 27 -6.71 11.81 -5.95
N ARG A 28 -5.86 11.73 -6.99
CA ARG A 28 -6.23 11.26 -8.32
C ARG A 28 -5.75 9.83 -8.48
N VAL A 29 -6.60 8.97 -9.00
CA VAL A 29 -6.34 7.54 -9.09
C VAL A 29 -6.24 7.12 -10.55
N GLU A 30 -5.16 6.43 -10.89
CA GLU A 30 -4.92 5.84 -12.19
C GLU A 30 -4.59 4.35 -12.04
N ASN A 31 -4.92 3.56 -13.06
CA ASN A 31 -4.65 2.10 -13.05
C ASN A 31 -3.34 1.74 -13.79
N ASP A 32 -2.74 2.71 -14.48
CA ASP A 32 -1.55 2.52 -15.29
C ASP A 32 -0.74 3.82 -15.31
N ILE A 33 0.58 3.67 -15.48
CA ILE A 33 1.54 4.76 -15.56
C ILE A 33 1.30 5.57 -16.84
N ALA A 34 0.96 4.90 -17.95
CA ALA A 34 0.76 5.54 -19.26
C ALA A 34 -0.30 6.66 -19.24
N SER A 35 -1.39 6.46 -18.48
CA SER A 35 -2.46 7.45 -18.35
C SER A 35 -2.03 8.75 -17.63
N GLY A 36 -1.04 8.66 -16.74
CA GLY A 36 -0.61 9.78 -15.89
C GLY A 36 0.64 10.52 -16.38
N VAL A 37 1.37 10.00 -17.37
CA VAL A 37 2.72 10.51 -17.72
C VAL A 37 2.74 12.00 -18.01
N GLY A 38 1.72 12.51 -18.70
CA GLY A 38 1.62 13.93 -19.07
C GLY A 38 1.43 14.88 -17.88
N SER A 39 0.81 14.41 -16.80
CA SER A 39 0.37 15.22 -15.66
C SER A 39 1.22 15.06 -14.41
N PHE A 40 2.28 14.23 -14.42
CA PHE A 40 3.14 14.01 -13.24
C PHE A 40 3.73 15.28 -12.61
N LYS A 41 3.87 16.36 -13.38
CA LYS A 41 4.38 17.65 -12.90
C LYS A 41 3.33 18.49 -12.17
N ASP A 42 2.05 18.17 -12.35
CA ASP A 42 0.92 18.90 -11.76
C ASP A 42 0.57 18.39 -10.36
N TYR A 43 1.22 17.31 -9.92
CA TYR A 43 1.06 16.69 -8.61
C TYR A 43 2.25 17.01 -7.71
N ASP A 44 1.98 17.09 -6.42
CA ASP A 44 3.00 17.28 -5.39
C ASP A 44 3.72 15.97 -5.03
N LEU A 45 3.04 14.82 -5.24
CA LEU A 45 3.53 13.49 -4.94
C LEU A 45 2.92 12.43 -5.87
N LEU A 46 3.72 11.44 -6.26
CA LEU A 46 3.26 10.20 -6.87
C LEU A 46 3.32 9.06 -5.86
N ILE A 47 2.30 8.22 -5.83
CA ILE A 47 2.31 6.92 -5.16
C ILE A 47 2.15 5.87 -6.25
N VAL A 48 3.09 4.93 -6.34
CA VAL A 48 3.11 3.91 -7.39
C VAL A 48 3.25 2.54 -6.77
N ASP A 49 2.31 1.64 -7.07
CA ASP A 49 2.41 0.26 -6.66
C ASP A 49 3.19 -0.58 -7.67
N GLY A 50 4.49 -0.69 -7.43
CA GLY A 50 5.41 -1.45 -8.28
C GLY A 50 5.12 -2.94 -8.28
N ALA A 51 4.71 -3.50 -7.13
CA ALA A 51 4.40 -4.91 -7.00
C ALA A 51 3.16 -5.29 -7.82
N ALA A 52 2.05 -4.57 -7.63
CA ALA A 52 0.80 -4.82 -8.33
C ALA A 52 0.90 -4.54 -9.83
N LEU A 53 1.65 -3.50 -10.23
CA LEU A 53 1.92 -3.23 -11.65
C LEU A 53 2.78 -4.33 -12.29
N ARG A 54 3.71 -4.94 -11.55
CA ARG A 54 4.51 -6.06 -12.03
C ARG A 54 3.68 -7.33 -12.18
N GLU A 55 2.88 -7.67 -11.16
CA GLU A 55 1.98 -8.82 -11.19
C GLU A 55 0.98 -8.74 -12.34
N SER A 56 0.48 -7.55 -12.63
CA SER A 56 -0.46 -7.31 -13.74
C SER A 56 0.21 -7.11 -15.11
N ASN A 57 1.54 -7.27 -15.22
CA ASN A 57 2.32 -7.00 -16.44
C ASN A 57 2.12 -5.58 -17.03
N ARG A 58 1.80 -4.61 -16.17
CA ARG A 58 1.62 -3.19 -16.54
C ARG A 58 2.86 -2.35 -16.27
N LEU A 59 3.82 -2.87 -15.51
CA LEU A 59 5.08 -2.19 -15.26
C LEU A 59 6.07 -2.41 -16.42
N SER A 60 6.04 -1.52 -17.42
CA SER A 60 7.01 -1.58 -18.52
C SER A 60 8.38 -0.97 -18.10
N PRO A 61 9.50 -1.42 -18.69
CA PRO A 61 10.80 -0.79 -18.46
C PRO A 61 10.85 0.69 -18.85
N GLU A 62 10.03 1.09 -19.82
CA GLU A 62 9.87 2.49 -20.21
C GLU A 62 9.16 3.30 -19.12
N ALA A 63 8.10 2.75 -18.55
CA ALA A 63 7.37 3.37 -17.45
C ALA A 63 8.28 3.61 -16.23
N VAL A 64 9.15 2.64 -15.92
CA VAL A 64 10.18 2.79 -14.87
C VAL A 64 11.15 3.94 -15.21
N ARG A 65 11.59 4.07 -16.46
CA ARG A 65 12.47 5.18 -16.90
C ARG A 65 11.76 6.53 -16.80
N ILE A 66 10.48 6.59 -17.15
CA ILE A 66 9.67 7.81 -17.05
C ILE A 66 9.63 8.26 -15.59
N ILE A 67 9.23 7.37 -14.66
CA ILE A 67 9.21 7.67 -13.22
C ILE A 67 10.62 8.04 -12.71
N GLN A 68 11.66 7.40 -13.24
CA GLN A 68 13.06 7.74 -12.97
C GLN A 68 13.53 9.08 -13.57
N SER A 69 12.78 9.70 -14.46
CA SER A 69 13.11 11.00 -15.04
C SER A 69 12.28 12.14 -14.42
N CYS A 70 11.15 11.83 -13.78
CA CYS A 70 10.26 12.81 -13.15
C CYS A 70 10.96 13.60 -12.04
N LYS A 71 10.61 14.86 -11.83
CA LYS A 71 11.15 15.65 -10.69
C LYS A 71 10.30 15.54 -9.43
N THR A 72 9.09 15.03 -9.59
CA THR A 72 8.09 14.90 -8.55
C THR A 72 8.49 13.81 -7.55
N PRO A 73 8.40 14.05 -6.24
CA PRO A 73 8.62 13.04 -5.22
C PRO A 73 7.76 11.81 -5.49
N THR A 74 8.31 10.62 -5.27
CA THR A 74 7.61 9.36 -5.55
C THR A 74 7.72 8.41 -4.36
N LEU A 75 6.57 7.90 -3.92
CA LEU A 75 6.42 6.81 -3.00
C LEU A 75 6.19 5.52 -3.79
N TRP A 76 6.98 4.49 -3.54
CA TRP A 76 6.92 3.22 -4.27
C TRP A 76 6.52 2.09 -3.33
N LEU A 77 5.44 1.42 -3.65
CA LEU A 77 4.93 0.29 -2.88
C LEU A 77 5.50 -0.99 -3.48
N GLU A 78 6.17 -1.79 -2.64
CA GLU A 78 6.88 -2.99 -3.10
C GLU A 78 6.76 -4.12 -2.07
N GLU A 79 6.73 -5.36 -2.53
CA GLU A 79 6.72 -6.53 -1.63
C GLU A 79 8.14 -6.98 -1.28
N ASP A 80 9.00 -7.04 -2.29
CA ASP A 80 10.41 -7.40 -2.15
C ASP A 80 11.30 -6.16 -2.34
N PRO A 81 12.03 -5.70 -1.30
CA PRO A 81 12.93 -4.56 -1.43
C PRO A 81 14.13 -4.81 -2.37
N ALA A 82 14.39 -6.07 -2.76
CA ALA A 82 15.35 -6.41 -3.80
C ALA A 82 14.78 -6.28 -5.23
N ALA A 83 13.46 -6.16 -5.37
CA ALA A 83 12.81 -5.91 -6.64
C ALA A 83 13.16 -4.52 -7.16
N GLN A 84 13.01 -4.36 -8.48
CA GLN A 84 13.56 -3.28 -9.30
C GLN A 84 12.95 -1.89 -9.04
N ALA A 85 13.16 -1.37 -7.83
CA ALA A 85 12.78 -0.04 -7.45
C ALA A 85 13.78 1.00 -8.04
N PRO A 86 13.28 2.09 -8.63
CA PRO A 86 14.08 3.28 -8.98
C PRO A 86 15.00 3.76 -7.84
N LYS A 87 16.27 4.04 -8.10
CA LYS A 87 17.19 4.64 -7.10
C LYS A 87 17.34 6.14 -7.32
N ARG A 88 16.71 6.99 -6.50
CA ARG A 88 16.75 8.47 -6.61
C ARG A 88 16.64 9.17 -5.25
N GLU A 89 17.04 10.44 -5.18
CA GLU A 89 17.08 11.24 -3.93
C GLU A 89 15.69 11.59 -3.34
N LYS A 90 14.62 11.60 -4.14
CA LYS A 90 13.23 11.90 -3.68
C LYS A 90 12.30 10.71 -3.86
N PHE A 91 12.80 9.55 -3.46
CA PHE A 91 12.14 8.28 -3.67
C PHE A 91 12.15 7.47 -2.38
N VAL A 92 10.97 7.11 -1.91
CA VAL A 92 10.80 6.28 -0.70
C VAL A 92 10.11 4.98 -1.10
N VAL A 93 10.71 3.86 -0.70
CA VAL A 93 10.09 2.54 -0.86
C VAL A 93 9.38 2.18 0.43
N VAL A 94 8.08 1.87 0.34
CA VAL A 94 7.29 1.30 1.43
C VAL A 94 7.08 -0.17 1.13
N LYS A 95 7.52 -1.00 2.06
CA LYS A 95 7.35 -2.44 1.96
C LYS A 95 5.90 -2.81 2.31
N LYS A 96 5.29 -3.72 1.56
CA LYS A 96 4.03 -4.37 1.94
C LYS A 96 4.26 -5.45 3.01
N PRO A 97 3.33 -5.66 3.95
CA PRO A 97 2.02 -5.01 4.10
C PRO A 97 2.13 -3.54 4.52
N ILE A 98 1.22 -2.69 4.01
CA ILE A 98 1.27 -1.23 4.20
C ILE A 98 0.59 -0.87 5.53
N GLU A 99 1.39 -0.44 6.49
CA GLU A 99 0.89 0.12 7.74
C GLU A 99 0.54 1.61 7.58
N LYS A 100 -0.57 2.04 8.17
CA LYS A 100 -1.07 3.42 8.07
C LYS A 100 -0.03 4.45 8.55
N GLU A 101 0.61 4.18 9.69
CA GLU A 101 1.61 5.09 10.29
C GLU A 101 2.86 5.21 9.41
N THR A 102 3.31 4.09 8.83
CA THR A 102 4.44 4.05 7.90
C THR A 102 4.13 4.83 6.63
N LEU A 103 2.92 4.66 6.07
CA LEU A 103 2.46 5.42 4.91
C LEU A 103 2.43 6.92 5.22
N GLN A 104 1.78 7.34 6.30
CA GLN A 104 1.66 8.75 6.70
C GLN A 104 3.02 9.39 6.98
N SER A 105 3.93 8.67 7.64
CA SER A 105 5.29 9.16 7.91
C SER A 105 6.08 9.36 6.62
N ALA A 106 5.97 8.44 5.65
CA ALA A 106 6.62 8.57 4.36
C ALA A 106 6.06 9.76 3.55
N LEU A 107 4.74 9.97 3.59
CA LEU A 107 4.07 11.10 2.95
C LEU A 107 4.52 12.43 3.55
N ALA A 108 4.53 12.53 4.88
CA ALA A 108 4.99 13.72 5.58
C ALA A 108 6.45 14.04 5.25
N GLY A 109 7.30 13.02 5.14
CA GLY A 109 8.70 13.17 4.74
C GLY A 109 8.88 13.68 3.30
N LEU A 110 8.01 13.26 2.37
CA LEU A 110 8.09 13.66 0.96
C LEU A 110 7.43 15.03 0.68
N LEU A 111 6.37 15.36 1.41
CA LEU A 111 5.61 16.60 1.25
C LEU A 111 6.15 17.76 2.10
N SER A 112 6.98 17.48 3.12
CA SER A 112 7.60 18.54 3.93
C SER A 112 8.58 19.39 3.08
N PRO A 113 8.45 20.73 3.10
CA PRO A 113 9.40 21.61 2.44
C PRO A 113 10.77 21.50 3.13
N ARG A 114 11.69 20.78 2.49
CA ARG A 114 13.15 20.86 2.71
C ARG A 114 13.65 20.40 4.10
N ALA A 115 14.14 19.16 4.13
CA ALA A 115 15.48 18.91 4.63
C ALA A 115 16.23 18.05 3.59
N PRO A 116 17.49 18.38 3.23
CA PRO A 116 18.31 17.46 2.45
C PRO A 116 18.46 16.17 3.23
N SER A 117 18.44 15.05 2.50
CA SER A 117 18.68 13.71 3.00
C SER A 117 19.95 13.65 3.85
N SER A 118 19.80 13.73 5.16
CA SER A 118 20.85 13.36 6.11
C SER A 118 20.87 11.84 6.20
N GLU A 119 21.69 11.25 5.32
CA GLU A 119 22.66 10.24 5.72
C GLU A 119 22.15 9.12 6.65
N ARG A 120 21.70 8.04 6.01
CA ARG A 120 21.98 6.70 6.51
C ARG A 120 23.50 6.52 6.56
N ARG A 121 24.14 6.80 7.71
CA ARG A 121 25.35 6.14 8.27
C ARG A 121 25.97 6.97 9.41
N ARG A 122 26.00 6.40 10.62
CA ARG A 122 27.18 6.30 11.52
C ARG A 122 26.76 5.72 12.88
N SER A 123 26.79 4.39 12.97
CA SER A 123 27.18 3.72 14.21
C SER A 123 28.38 2.84 13.89
N ALA A 124 29.53 3.50 13.76
CA ALA A 124 30.83 2.87 13.86
C ALA A 124 31.54 3.54 15.04
N ALA A 125 31.54 2.85 16.17
CA ALA A 125 32.47 2.99 17.27
C ALA A 125 32.39 1.67 18.06
N ALA A 126 33.44 0.93 18.39
CA ALA A 126 34.82 0.84 17.96
C ALA A 126 35.23 -0.60 18.35
N ALA A 127 36.19 -1.20 17.64
CA ALA A 127 36.74 -2.52 17.96
C ALA A 127 37.73 -2.45 19.17
N PRO A 128 38.57 -3.46 19.44
CA PRO A 128 38.31 -4.74 20.12
C PRO A 128 39.25 -4.95 21.36
N SER A 129 38.95 -5.87 22.29
CA SER A 129 39.90 -6.46 23.29
C SER A 129 39.22 -7.65 23.99
N LYS A 130 39.56 -8.90 23.68
CA LYS A 130 40.53 -9.81 24.35
C LYS A 130 40.15 -10.30 25.77
N GLU A 131 40.08 -11.64 25.88
CA GLU A 131 40.23 -12.51 27.06
C GLU A 131 39.14 -12.38 28.16
N SER A 132 38.60 -13.43 28.81
CA SER A 132 39.14 -14.75 29.16
C SER A 132 38.01 -15.70 29.66
N VAL A 133 38.11 -16.99 29.28
CA VAL A 133 37.96 -18.23 30.07
C VAL A 133 36.88 -18.35 31.18
N SER A 134 36.03 -19.39 31.06
CA SER A 134 35.61 -20.40 32.09
C SER A 134 34.11 -20.74 31.96
N LYS A 135 33.71 -21.89 31.41
CA LYS A 135 33.54 -23.22 32.05
C LYS A 135 32.18 -23.42 32.75
N ALA A 136 31.48 -24.48 32.29
CA ALA A 136 30.49 -25.34 32.98
C ALA A 136 29.05 -25.34 32.40
N ALA A 137 28.68 -26.49 31.83
CA ALA A 137 27.32 -26.95 31.54
C ALA A 137 26.68 -27.56 32.82
N PRO A 138 25.53 -28.27 32.75
CA PRO A 138 24.22 -28.00 32.10
C PRO A 138 23.07 -28.08 33.15
N LYS A 139 21.82 -27.72 32.78
CA LYS A 139 20.60 -28.53 33.10
C LYS A 139 19.27 -27.86 32.68
N LYS A 140 18.52 -28.66 31.93
CA LYS A 140 17.08 -28.98 32.05
C LYS A 140 16.00 -28.00 31.58
N LYS A 141 15.29 -28.54 30.57
CA LYS A 141 13.83 -28.74 30.45
C LYS A 141 12.99 -27.60 29.85
N GLY A 142 12.35 -27.95 28.74
CA GLY A 142 11.10 -27.33 28.28
C GLY A 142 10.95 -27.31 26.76
N GLY A 143 10.62 -28.45 26.13
CA GLY A 143 9.69 -28.42 24.98
C GLY A 143 8.31 -28.00 25.49
N GLU A 144 7.32 -27.62 24.71
CA GLU A 144 7.03 -27.81 23.29
C GLU A 144 5.85 -26.85 22.98
N ILE A 145 5.90 -26.20 21.82
CA ILE A 145 4.83 -25.91 20.85
C ILE A 145 3.36 -25.92 21.33
N SER A 146 2.65 -24.80 21.10
CA SER A 146 1.32 -24.69 20.44
C SER A 146 0.73 -23.33 20.82
N GLU A 147 0.62 -22.38 19.89
CA GLU A 147 -0.56 -22.21 19.03
C GLU A 147 -1.87 -22.16 19.82
N GLN A 148 -2.41 -20.95 19.97
CA GLN A 148 -3.79 -20.68 19.55
C GLN A 148 -4.03 -19.16 19.54
N SER A 149 -3.86 -18.64 18.33
CA SER A 149 -4.41 -17.37 17.87
C SER A 149 -5.94 -17.42 18.03
N ALA A 150 -6.47 -16.67 18.99
CA ALA A 150 -7.91 -16.51 19.15
C ALA A 150 -8.41 -15.49 18.11
N PHE A 151 -8.54 -15.93 16.86
CA PHE A 151 -9.34 -15.23 15.87
C PHE A 151 -10.81 -15.34 16.29
N GLN A 152 -11.42 -14.23 16.69
CA GLN A 152 -12.86 -14.15 16.85
C GLN A 152 -13.49 -14.09 15.46
N PHE A 153 -14.13 -15.17 15.04
CA PHE A 153 -14.87 -15.25 13.79
C PHE A 153 -16.11 -14.34 13.85
N ILE A 154 -16.30 -13.51 12.83
CA ILE A 154 -17.53 -12.74 12.64
C ILE A 154 -18.53 -13.66 11.95
N ASP A 155 -19.67 -13.90 12.60
CA ASP A 155 -20.77 -14.69 12.08
C ASP A 155 -21.59 -13.81 11.12
N LEU A 156 -21.52 -14.10 9.81
CA LEU A 156 -22.36 -13.43 8.82
C LEU A 156 -23.75 -14.06 8.86
N VAL A 157 -24.68 -13.39 9.54
CA VAL A 157 -26.11 -13.72 9.45
C VAL A 157 -26.66 -13.42 8.07
N ASP A 158 -27.41 -14.39 7.57
CA ASP A 158 -27.99 -14.48 6.24
C ASP A 158 -28.96 -13.33 5.93
N ALA A 159 -28.98 -12.92 4.66
CA ALA A 159 -29.78 -11.83 4.17
C ALA A 159 -31.28 -12.15 4.31
N VAL A 160 -32.06 -11.18 4.81
CA VAL A 160 -33.52 -11.23 4.68
C VAL A 160 -33.86 -10.88 3.24
N GLU A 161 -34.14 -11.91 2.45
CA GLU A 161 -34.67 -11.79 1.10
C GLU A 161 -36.19 -11.53 1.13
N GLU A 162 -36.64 -10.82 0.08
CA GLU A 162 -38.00 -10.78 -0.46
C GLU A 162 -39.03 -9.79 0.12
N GLU A 163 -39.03 -8.59 -0.46
CA GLU A 163 -40.27 -7.86 -0.77
C GLU A 163 -40.83 -8.39 -2.11
N PRO A 164 -42.07 -8.90 -2.13
CA PRO A 164 -42.88 -8.84 -3.34
C PRO A 164 -44.17 -8.04 -3.09
N PRO A 165 -44.47 -7.09 -3.98
CA PRO A 165 -45.83 -7.12 -4.51
C PRO A 165 -45.80 -7.00 -6.03
N PRO A 166 -46.26 -8.04 -6.74
CA PRO A 166 -46.89 -7.78 -8.01
C PRO A 166 -48.27 -8.46 -8.06
N MET A 167 -49.31 -7.65 -8.30
CA MET A 167 -50.23 -7.85 -9.43
C MET A 167 -51.38 -6.82 -9.38
N GLN A 168 -51.18 -5.66 -10.01
CA GLN A 168 -52.28 -5.01 -10.72
C GLN A 168 -52.29 -5.54 -12.15
N ARG A 169 -53.10 -6.57 -12.42
CA ARG A 169 -53.50 -6.93 -13.79
C ARG A 169 -54.99 -6.72 -13.98
N LYS A 170 -55.25 -5.59 -14.64
CA LYS A 170 -56.38 -5.21 -15.51
C LYS A 170 -57.60 -6.15 -15.53
N LYS A 171 -58.73 -5.52 -15.20
CA LYS A 171 -60.11 -5.88 -15.58
C LYS A 171 -60.18 -6.45 -17.00
N GLY A 172 -60.76 -7.64 -17.13
CA GLY A 172 -61.09 -8.26 -18.41
C GLY A 172 -62.28 -9.20 -18.25
N ARG A 173 -63.45 -8.73 -18.69
CA ARG A 173 -64.75 -9.41 -18.76
C ARG A 173 -64.66 -10.89 -19.16
N LYS A 174 -65.43 -11.76 -18.49
CA LYS A 174 -66.02 -12.96 -19.12
C LYS A 174 -67.49 -13.11 -18.73
N LYS A 175 -68.32 -13.19 -19.78
CA LYS A 175 -69.74 -13.56 -19.79
C LYS A 175 -69.91 -15.04 -19.40
N SER A 176 -71.03 -15.38 -18.78
CA SER A 176 -71.84 -16.62 -18.90
C SER A 176 -72.87 -16.60 -17.76
N LYS A 177 -74.12 -17.03 -17.87
CA LYS A 177 -75.05 -17.32 -18.96
C LYS A 177 -76.43 -17.24 -18.30
#